data_AF-A0A1R1QSB6-F1
#
_entry.id   AF-A0A1R1QSB6-F1
#
_cell.length_a   1.000
_cell.length_b   1.000
_cell.length_c   1.000
_cell.angle_alpha   90.00
_cell.angle_beta   90.00
_cell.angle_gamma   90.00
#
_symmetry.space_group_name_H-M   'P 1'
#
loop_
_entity.id
_entity.type
_entity.pdbx_description
1 polymer ?
#
loop_
_entity_poly.entity_id
_entity_poly.type
_entity_poly.pdbx_seq_one_letter_code
_entity_poly.pdbx_strand_id
1 'polypeptide(L)'
;MLFVSFLVLFTSINITYASDKYRNFAELKEGEDPASYNIFTRDLGTSALIFAPHGGGIEGGTSEIAKELSTHFSTYLFEALKIPGALDLHITSTNFDEPQALDILNNHDLTLSVDGIFLQVMISWLQELLRKPKNVEKTFQIN
;
A
#
# COMPACT_ATOMS: atom_id res chain seq x y z
N MET A 1 36.65 17.52 13.93
CA MET A 1 35.46 17.21 13.10
C MET A 1 34.43 16.57 14.04
N LEU A 2 33.38 17.30 14.42
CA LEU A 2 32.32 16.78 15.28
C LEU A 2 31.37 15.92 14.42
N PHE A 3 31.23 14.64 14.77
CA PHE A 3 30.13 13.80 14.29
C PHE A 3 28.88 14.18 15.07
N VAL A 4 27.95 14.89 14.43
CA VAL A 4 26.60 15.05 14.97
C VAL A 4 25.86 13.74 14.70
N SER A 5 25.73 12.92 15.74
CA SER A 5 24.85 11.74 15.71
C SER A 5 23.42 12.26 15.77
N PHE A 6 22.71 12.18 14.64
CA PHE A 6 21.30 12.53 14.56
C PHE A 6 20.51 11.34 15.09
N LEU A 7 20.22 11.32 16.40
CA LEU A 7 19.30 10.38 17.01
C LEU A 7 17.89 10.74 16.53
N VAL A 8 17.42 10.07 15.48
CA VAL A 8 16.01 10.10 15.09
C VAL A 8 15.24 9.34 16.15
N LEU A 9 14.61 10.05 17.09
CA LEU A 9 13.59 9.48 17.95
C LEU A 9 12.40 9.07 17.07
N PHE A 10 12.28 7.79 16.75
CA PHE A 10 11.04 7.22 16.24
C PHE A 10 10.04 7.19 17.40
N THR A 11 9.27 8.27 17.58
CA THR A 11 8.06 8.16 18.39
C THR A 11 7.11 7.26 17.63
N SER A 12 6.79 6.10 18.19
CA SER A 12 5.74 5.21 17.70
C SER A 12 4.44 6.01 17.63
N ILE A 13 4.07 6.48 16.46
CA ILE A 13 2.77 7.10 16.23
C ILE A 13 1.76 5.96 16.29
N ASN A 14 1.13 5.78 17.45
CA ASN A 14 0.01 4.85 17.59
C ASN A 14 -1.20 5.49 16.91
N ILE A 15 -1.34 5.29 15.59
CA ILE A 15 -2.60 5.59 14.91
C ILE A 15 -3.56 4.44 15.25
N THR A 16 -4.41 4.65 16.27
CA THR A 16 -5.59 3.82 16.47
C THR A 16 -6.54 4.07 15.31
N TYR A 17 -6.50 3.22 14.29
CA TYR A 17 -7.66 3.06 13.42
C TYR A 17 -8.80 2.48 14.29
N ALA A 18 -9.99 3.07 14.18
CA ALA A 18 -11.18 2.45 14.74
C ALA A 18 -11.32 1.03 14.16
N SER A 19 -11.99 0.12 14.87
CA SER A 19 -12.28 -1.21 14.34
C SER A 19 -12.89 -1.10 12.94
N ASP A 20 -12.44 -1.96 12.03
CA ASP A 20 -13.00 -2.03 10.68
C ASP A 20 -14.52 -2.24 10.75
N LYS A 21 -15.24 -1.54 9.86
CA LYS A 21 -16.69 -1.68 9.72
C LYS A 21 -17.06 -3.05 9.15
N TYR A 22 -16.23 -3.55 8.24
CA TYR A 22 -16.39 -4.84 7.56
C TYR A 22 -15.29 -5.79 7.98
N ARG A 23 -15.63 -7.06 8.20
CA ARG A 23 -14.67 -8.08 8.65
C ARG A 23 -13.82 -8.63 7.51
N ASN A 24 -14.30 -8.50 6.28
CA ASN A 24 -13.68 -9.02 5.06
C ASN A 24 -14.29 -8.34 3.82
N PHE A 25 -13.75 -8.63 2.64
CA PHE A 25 -14.21 -8.03 1.39
C PHE A 25 -15.62 -8.48 0.99
N ALA A 26 -16.01 -9.72 1.30
CA ALA A 26 -17.34 -10.22 0.99
C ALA A 26 -18.42 -9.39 1.70
N GLU A 27 -18.22 -9.09 2.99
CA GLU A 27 -19.15 -8.25 3.77
C GLU A 27 -19.18 -6.80 3.25
N LEU A 28 -18.03 -6.24 2.88
CA LEU A 28 -17.94 -4.92 2.26
C LEU A 28 -18.73 -4.87 0.95
N LYS A 29 -18.54 -5.87 0.08
CA LYS A 29 -19.21 -5.98 -1.22
C LYS A 29 -20.73 -6.11 -1.09
N GLU A 30 -21.22 -6.77 -0.04
CA GLU A 30 -22.66 -6.86 0.25
C GLU A 30 -23.22 -5.56 0.84
N GLY A 31 -22.41 -4.83 1.61
CA GLY A 31 -22.82 -3.65 2.36
C GLY A 31 -22.63 -2.30 1.66
N GLU A 32 -21.89 -2.23 0.56
CA GLU A 32 -21.57 -1.00 -0.17
C GLU A 32 -22.10 -1.04 -1.61
N ASP A 33 -22.47 0.13 -2.16
CA ASP A 33 -22.77 0.25 -3.59
C ASP A 33 -21.49 -0.03 -4.39
N PRO A 34 -21.51 -0.86 -5.45
CA PRO A 34 -20.35 -1.11 -6.30
C PRO A 34 -19.68 0.14 -6.88
N ALA A 35 -20.40 1.26 -7.01
CA ALA A 35 -19.83 2.55 -7.42
C ALA A 35 -19.03 3.26 -6.32
N SER A 36 -19.10 2.77 -5.07
CA SER A 36 -18.40 3.34 -3.92
C SER A 36 -16.91 3.00 -3.88
N TYR A 37 -16.48 2.02 -4.67
CA TYR A 37 -15.09 1.61 -4.76
C TYR A 37 -14.69 1.22 -6.19
N ASN A 38 -13.40 1.16 -6.44
CA ASN A 38 -12.84 0.66 -7.68
C ASN A 38 -11.70 -0.32 -7.39
N ILE A 39 -11.58 -1.34 -8.23
CA ILE A 39 -10.46 -2.28 -8.23
C ILE A 39 -9.70 -2.07 -9.53
N PHE A 40 -8.42 -1.75 -9.41
CA PHE A 40 -7.50 -1.64 -10.53
C PHE A 40 -6.45 -2.74 -10.41
N THR A 41 -6.33 -3.53 -11.47
CA THR A 41 -5.29 -4.55 -11.60
C THR A 41 -4.55 -4.36 -12.91
N ARG A 42 -3.23 -4.46 -12.86
CA ARG A 42 -2.39 -4.49 -14.04
C ARG A 42 -1.32 -5.54 -13.84
N ASP A 43 -1.36 -6.60 -14.64
CA ASP A 43 -0.32 -7.62 -14.65
C ASP A 43 0.65 -7.35 -15.81
N LEU A 44 1.92 -7.13 -15.46
CA LEU A 44 3.01 -6.94 -16.42
C LEU A 44 3.95 -8.16 -16.48
N GLY A 45 3.66 -9.22 -15.73
CA GLY A 45 4.53 -10.38 -15.56
C GLY A 45 5.84 -10.07 -14.84
N THR A 46 5.89 -8.98 -14.08
CA THR A 46 7.08 -8.64 -13.27
C THR A 46 7.13 -9.52 -12.04
N SER A 47 8.33 -9.91 -11.56
CA SER A 47 8.46 -10.69 -10.32
C SER A 47 7.99 -9.92 -9.07
N ALA A 48 8.04 -8.58 -9.12
CA ALA A 48 7.55 -7.70 -8.06
C ALA A 48 6.12 -7.20 -8.34
N LEU A 49 5.31 -7.10 -7.27
CA LEU A 49 3.94 -6.56 -7.26
C LEU A 49 3.88 -5.31 -6.37
N ILE A 50 3.26 -4.24 -6.88
CA ILE A 50 2.80 -3.11 -6.06
C ILE A 50 1.41 -3.45 -5.54
N PHE A 51 1.24 -3.46 -4.23
CA PHE A 51 -0.01 -3.84 -3.57
C PHE A 51 -0.55 -2.69 -2.73
N ALA A 52 -1.72 -2.16 -3.10
CA ALA A 52 -2.31 -1.01 -2.45
C ALA A 52 -3.78 -1.29 -2.08
N PRO A 53 -4.04 -1.94 -0.93
CA PRO A 53 -5.40 -2.30 -0.51
C PRO A 53 -6.20 -1.10 0.02
N HIS A 54 -5.57 0.06 0.23
CA HIS A 54 -6.16 1.22 0.91
C HIS A 54 -6.03 2.53 0.10
N GLY A 55 -6.35 2.48 -1.19
CA GLY A 55 -6.34 3.65 -2.08
C GLY A 55 -7.53 4.59 -1.95
N GLY A 56 -7.48 5.68 -2.72
CA GLY A 56 -8.52 6.69 -2.82
C GLY A 56 -8.67 7.47 -1.52
N GLY A 57 -9.90 7.57 -1.03
CA GLY A 57 -10.18 8.28 0.22
C GLY A 57 -9.82 7.53 1.50
N ILE A 58 -9.31 6.29 1.43
CA ILE A 58 -8.92 5.51 2.62
C ILE A 58 -7.60 6.05 3.17
N GLU A 59 -6.53 5.98 2.38
CA GLU A 59 -5.23 6.53 2.70
C GLU A 59 -4.75 7.42 1.55
N GLY A 60 -4.84 8.74 1.75
CA GLY A 60 -4.57 9.71 0.69
C GLY A 60 -3.13 9.60 0.16
N GLY A 61 -2.98 9.63 -1.16
CA GLY A 61 -1.68 9.51 -1.85
C GLY A 61 -1.33 8.09 -2.29
N THR A 62 -1.95 7.05 -1.71
CA THR A 62 -1.69 5.65 -2.06
C THR A 62 -2.05 5.34 -3.52
N SER A 63 -3.20 5.84 -3.99
CA SER A 63 -3.65 5.63 -5.37
C SER A 63 -2.73 6.23 -6.40
N GLU A 64 -2.27 7.45 -6.18
CA GLU A 64 -1.41 8.19 -7.09
C GLU A 64 -0.07 7.46 -7.26
N ILE A 65 0.52 7.00 -6.15
CA ILE A 65 1.78 6.25 -6.17
C ILE A 65 1.61 4.90 -6.86
N ALA A 66 0.57 4.14 -6.51
CA ALA A 66 0.32 2.85 -7.15
C ALA A 66 0.11 2.98 -8.66
N LYS A 67 -0.64 4.01 -9.10
CA LYS A 67 -0.88 4.29 -10.52
C LYS A 67 0.41 4.68 -11.25
N GLU A 68 1.27 5.50 -10.65
CA GLU A 68 2.56 5.88 -11.24
C GLU A 68 3.47 4.65 -11.40
N LEU A 69 3.59 3.82 -10.36
CA LEU A 69 4.43 2.61 -10.39
C LEU A 69 3.87 1.52 -11.31
N SER A 70 2.56 1.52 -11.60
CA SER A 70 1.92 0.56 -12.50
C SER A 70 2.47 0.60 -13.93
N THR A 71 3.21 1.65 -14.31
CA THR A 71 3.89 1.72 -15.60
C THR A 71 5.09 0.77 -15.70
N HIS A 72 5.64 0.34 -14.56
CA HIS A 72 6.86 -0.45 -14.46
C HIS A 72 6.69 -1.79 -13.75
N PHE A 73 5.66 -1.92 -12.91
CA PHE A 73 5.42 -3.10 -12.09
C PHE A 73 3.97 -3.58 -12.22
N SER A 74 3.76 -4.89 -12.08
CA SER A 74 2.45 -5.42 -11.80
C SER A 74 1.87 -4.73 -10.56
N THR A 75 0.57 -4.42 -10.58
CA THR A 75 -0.06 -3.58 -9.58
C THR A 75 -1.46 -4.07 -9.26
N TYR A 76 -1.77 -4.09 -7.97
CA TYR A 76 -3.12 -4.18 -7.43
C TYR A 76 -3.43 -2.90 -6.65
N LEU A 77 -4.61 -2.33 -6.87
CA LEU A 77 -5.08 -1.15 -6.16
C LEU A 77 -6.59 -1.27 -5.89
N PHE A 78 -6.98 -1.19 -4.63
CA PHE A 78 -8.36 -0.99 -4.20
C PHE A 78 -8.56 0.48 -3.79
N GLU A 79 -9.57 1.15 -4.32
CA GLU A 79 -9.82 2.58 -4.08
C GLU A 79 -11.21 2.80 -3.49
N ALA A 80 -11.33 3.51 -2.37
CA ALA A 80 -12.61 4.10 -1.98
C ALA A 80 -12.88 5.36 -2.80
N LEU A 81 -14.01 5.39 -3.51
CA LEU A 81 -14.47 6.51 -4.33
C LEU A 81 -15.56 7.34 -3.64
N LYS A 82 -16.17 6.81 -2.57
CA LYS A 82 -17.24 7.51 -1.85
C LYS A 82 -16.71 8.61 -0.93
N ILE A 83 -17.33 9.79 -1.01
CA ILE A 83 -17.10 10.92 -0.10
C ILE A 83 -18.47 11.53 0.25
N PRO A 84 -18.82 11.65 1.56
CA PRO A 84 -18.05 11.23 2.74
C PRO A 84 -18.06 9.70 2.95
N GLY A 85 -17.25 9.23 3.91
CA GLY A 85 -17.31 7.85 4.40
C GLY A 85 -16.27 6.89 3.83
N ALA A 86 -15.26 7.35 3.10
CA ALA A 86 -14.22 6.46 2.53
C ALA A 86 -13.56 5.51 3.55
N LEU A 87 -13.35 5.97 4.80
CA LEU A 87 -12.76 5.15 5.88
C LEU A 87 -13.62 3.93 6.27
N ASP A 88 -14.92 3.93 5.96
CA ASP A 88 -15.78 2.75 6.17
C ASP A 88 -15.31 1.55 5.34
N LEU A 89 -14.59 1.78 4.24
CA LEU A 89 -14.10 0.75 3.32
C LEU A 89 -12.71 0.24 3.71
N HIS A 90 -12.13 0.74 4.82
CA HIS A 90 -10.90 0.18 5.35
C HIS A 90 -11.17 -1.24 5.90
N ILE A 91 -10.39 -2.20 5.41
CA ILE A 91 -10.27 -3.55 5.96
C ILE A 91 -8.79 -3.77 6.23
N THR A 92 -8.40 -4.05 7.47
CA THR A 92 -7.01 -4.27 7.84
C THR A 92 -6.36 -5.36 6.97
N SER A 93 -5.08 -5.22 6.65
CA SER A 93 -4.40 -6.08 5.68
C SER A 93 -4.48 -7.57 6.01
N THR A 94 -4.55 -7.95 7.30
CA THR A 94 -4.71 -9.36 7.72
C THR A 94 -6.08 -9.95 7.40
N ASN A 95 -7.08 -9.10 7.18
CA ASN A 95 -8.47 -9.47 6.87
C ASN A 95 -8.86 -9.12 5.42
N PHE A 96 -7.97 -8.49 4.66
CA PHE A 96 -8.23 -8.10 3.28
C PHE A 96 -8.11 -9.32 2.36
N ASP A 97 -9.24 -9.80 1.85
CA ASP A 97 -9.38 -11.08 1.14
C ASP A 97 -10.13 -10.93 -0.20
N GLU A 98 -10.00 -9.77 -0.85
CA GLU A 98 -10.60 -9.58 -2.18
C GLU A 98 -10.04 -10.61 -3.18
N PRO A 99 -10.90 -11.30 -3.96
CA PRO A 99 -10.44 -12.42 -4.79
C PRO A 99 -9.31 -12.08 -5.77
N GLN A 100 -9.39 -10.95 -6.49
CA GLN A 100 -8.33 -10.57 -7.44
C GLN A 100 -7.03 -10.18 -6.74
N ALA A 101 -7.10 -9.62 -5.52
CA ALA A 101 -5.93 -9.39 -4.67
C ALA A 101 -5.23 -10.70 -4.33
N LEU A 102 -5.97 -11.71 -3.89
CA LEU A 102 -5.40 -13.02 -3.55
C LEU A 102 -4.81 -13.71 -4.79
N ASP A 103 -5.49 -13.64 -5.92
CA ASP A 103 -5.02 -14.23 -7.17
C ASP A 103 -3.70 -13.60 -7.63
N ILE A 104 -3.60 -12.26 -7.65
CA ILE A 104 -2.38 -11.59 -8.10
C ILE A 104 -1.24 -11.73 -7.09
N LEU A 105 -1.51 -11.74 -5.79
CA LEU A 105 -0.50 -12.01 -4.75
C LEU A 105 0.12 -13.40 -4.92
N ASN A 106 -0.68 -14.42 -5.22
CA ASN A 106 -0.19 -15.80 -5.41
C ASN A 106 0.69 -15.97 -6.66
N ASN A 107 0.65 -15.02 -7.60
CA ASN A 107 1.38 -15.07 -8.86
C ASN A 107 2.70 -14.27 -8.86
N HIS A 108 3.09 -13.67 -7.73
CA HIS A 108 4.27 -12.80 -7.64
C HIS A 108 5.18 -13.20 -6.48
N ASP A 109 6.51 -13.12 -6.69
CA ASP A 109 7.50 -13.57 -5.72
C ASP A 109 7.78 -12.52 -4.62
N LEU A 110 7.66 -11.24 -4.98
CA LEU A 110 7.94 -10.10 -4.11
C LEU A 110 6.76 -9.13 -4.14
N THR A 111 6.32 -8.68 -2.97
CA THR A 111 5.25 -7.68 -2.85
C THR A 111 5.75 -6.45 -2.09
N LEU A 112 5.51 -5.28 -2.67
CA LEU A 112 5.68 -3.98 -2.02
C LEU A 112 4.30 -3.41 -1.69
N SER A 113 3.95 -3.43 -0.40
CA SER A 113 2.72 -2.83 0.09
C SER A 113 2.84 -1.31 0.16
N VAL A 114 1.84 -0.60 -0.33
CA VAL A 114 1.70 0.86 -0.21
C VAL A 114 0.47 1.13 0.63
N ASP A 115 0.71 1.53 1.87
CA ASP A 115 -0.30 2.00 2.83
C ASP A 115 0.17 3.32 3.47
N GLY A 116 -0.71 4.00 4.21
CA GLY A 116 -0.51 5.35 4.75
C GLY A 116 0.65 5.43 5.74
N ILE A 117 0.98 4.33 6.41
CA ILE A 117 2.15 4.21 7.28
C ILE A 117 3.42 3.99 6.44
N PHE A 118 3.33 3.16 5.41
CA PHE A 118 4.43 2.85 4.50
C PHE A 118 4.73 3.97 3.51
N LEU A 119 3.79 4.87 3.21
CA LEU A 119 4.02 6.04 2.35
C LEU A 119 5.16 6.90 2.88
N GLN A 120 5.21 7.12 4.19
CA GLN A 120 6.27 7.92 4.80
C GLN A 120 7.63 7.20 4.74
N VAL A 121 7.64 5.88 4.92
CA VAL A 121 8.85 5.03 4.90
C VAL A 121 9.36 4.82 3.46
N MET A 122 8.46 4.63 2.50
CA MET A 122 8.75 4.43 1.09
C MET A 122 9.23 5.71 0.42
N ILE A 123 8.69 6.89 0.78
CA ILE A 123 9.24 8.18 0.31
C ILE A 123 10.68 8.36 0.83
N SER A 124 10.92 8.07 2.12
CA SER A 124 12.28 8.14 2.69
C SER A 124 13.23 7.13 2.03
N TRP A 125 12.75 5.91 1.78
CA TRP A 125 13.49 4.86 1.09
C TRP A 125 13.77 5.22 -0.37
N LEU A 126 12.80 5.73 -1.12
CA LEU A 126 12.96 6.13 -2.52
C LEU A 126 13.93 7.31 -2.65
N GLN A 127 13.85 8.28 -1.74
CA GLN A 127 14.83 9.38 -1.64
C GLN A 127 16.25 8.84 -1.39
N GLU A 128 16.41 7.90 -0.46
CA GLU A 128 17.71 7.27 -0.18
C GLU A 128 18.17 6.37 -1.35
N LEU A 129 17.25 5.69 -2.03
CA LEU A 129 17.47 4.83 -3.19
C LEU A 129 18.00 5.63 -4.38
N LEU A 130 17.42 6.80 -4.64
CA LEU A 130 17.80 7.75 -5.68
C LEU A 130 19.12 8.47 -5.34
N ARG A 131 19.45 8.58 -4.05
CA ARG A 131 20.72 9.14 -3.57
C ARG A 131 21.90 8.16 -3.70
N LYS A 132 21.64 6.84 -3.76
CA LYS A 132 22.69 5.81 -3.86
C LYS A 132 23.15 5.59 -5.32
N PRO A 133 24.47 5.49 -5.55
CA PRO A 133 25.00 5.24 -6.89
C PRO A 133 24.54 3.88 -7.43
N LYS A 134 24.38 3.79 -8.76
CA LYS A 134 23.75 2.67 -9.48
C LYS A 134 24.37 1.27 -9.26
N ASN A 135 25.52 1.18 -8.59
CA ASN A 135 26.36 -0.03 -8.54
C ASN A 135 26.40 -0.67 -7.14
N VAL A 136 25.50 -0.30 -6.24
CA VAL A 136 25.42 -0.90 -4.89
C VAL A 136 24.30 -1.94 -4.90
N GLU A 137 24.63 -3.18 -4.53
CA GLU A 137 23.66 -4.27 -4.34
C GLU A 137 22.68 -3.90 -3.23
N LYS A 138 21.38 -4.06 -3.49
CA LYS A 138 20.32 -3.61 -2.59
C LYS A 138 19.53 -4.84 -2.13
N THR A 139 19.83 -5.29 -0.93
CA THR A 139 19.12 -6.38 -0.27
C THR A 139 18.53 -5.86 1.03
N PHE A 140 17.29 -6.20 1.33
CA PHE A 140 16.77 -6.08 2.69
C PHE A 140 15.95 -7.31 3.06
N GLN A 141 16.25 -7.86 4.24
CA GLN A 141 15.49 -8.91 4.92
C GLN A 141 14.47 -8.24 5.82
N ILE A 142 13.21 -8.63 5.69
CA ILE A 142 12.11 -8.14 6.51
C ILE A 142 11.94 -9.14 7.67
N ASN A 143 12.08 -8.67 8.91
CA ASN A 143 11.63 -9.37 10.11
C ASN A 143 10.29 -8.78 10.54
#